data_AF-B1WV10-F1
#
_entry.id   AF-B1WV10-F1
#
_cell.length_a   1.000
_cell.length_b   1.000
_cell.length_c   1.000
_cell.angle_alpha   90.00
_cell.angle_beta   90.00
_cell.angle_gamma   90.00
#
_symmetry.space_group_name_H-M   'P 1'
#
loop_
_entity.id
_entity.type
_entity.pdbx_description
1 polymer ?
#
loop_
_entity_poly.entity_id
_entity_poly.type
_entity_poly.pdbx_seq_one_letter_code
_entity_poly.pdbx_strand_id
1 'polypeptide(L)'
;MVKKSLIRTTVTLPKSLLEETDIRVKEGKAKNRNDFIALALQKELEQLKREEIDSLLAEMTQDPEYQSQVLQMEAEFAGGSWEAWEIGEQS
;
A
#
# COMPACT_ATOMS: atom_id res chain seq x y z
N MET A 1 18.00 16.03 7.78
CA MET A 1 16.54 16.17 7.56
C MET A 1 16.32 16.62 6.13
N VAL A 2 15.80 15.76 5.25
CA VAL A 2 15.48 16.14 3.87
C VAL A 2 14.25 17.05 3.92
N LYS A 3 14.40 18.33 3.56
CA LYS A 3 13.25 19.24 3.43
C LYS A 3 12.35 18.73 2.30
N LYS A 4 11.09 18.45 2.61
CA LYS A 4 10.07 18.12 1.61
C LYS A 4 9.91 19.32 0.67
N SER A 5 10.30 19.19 -0.59
CA SER A 5 10.10 20.24 -1.60
C SER A 5 8.61 20.34 -1.93
N LEU A 6 8.05 21.54 -1.84
CA LEU A 6 6.65 21.81 -2.15
C LEU A 6 6.58 22.58 -3.47
N ILE A 7 5.76 22.10 -4.39
CA ILE A 7 5.47 22.76 -5.67
C ILE A 7 4.09 23.42 -5.56
N ARG A 8 4.01 24.71 -5.93
CA ARG A 8 2.73 25.42 -5.96
C ARG A 8 2.05 25.15 -7.30
N THR A 9 0.89 24.52 -7.23
CA THR A 9 0.07 24.17 -8.39
C THR A 9 -1.32 24.76 -8.22
N THR A 10 -1.92 25.22 -9.31
CA THR A 10 -3.33 25.63 -9.35
C THR A 10 -4.16 24.49 -9.90
N VAL A 11 -5.19 24.09 -9.15
CA VAL A 11 -6.12 23.03 -9.53
C VAL A 11 -7.55 23.54 -9.49
N THR A 12 -8.39 23.06 -10.40
CA THR A 12 -9.83 23.33 -10.38
C THR A 12 -10.52 22.25 -9.57
N LEU A 13 -11.20 22.64 -8.49
CA LEU A 13 -11.92 21.74 -7.61
C LEU A 13 -13.40 22.15 -7.52
N PRO A 14 -14.33 21.18 -7.37
CA PRO A 14 -15.73 21.49 -7.08
C PRO A 14 -15.85 22.35 -5.83
N LYS A 15 -16.72 23.36 -5.88
CA LYS A 15 -16.95 24.27 -4.75
C LYS A 15 -17.38 23.52 -3.49
N SER A 16 -18.32 22.58 -3.63
CA SER A 16 -18.82 21.75 -2.53
C SER A 16 -17.69 20.96 -1.85
N LEU A 17 -16.76 20.41 -2.63
CA LEU A 17 -15.62 19.65 -2.10
C LEU A 17 -14.68 20.53 -1.28
N LEU A 18 -14.45 21.77 -1.74
CA LEU A 18 -13.62 22.72 -1.01
C LEU A 18 -14.29 23.17 0.30
N GLU A 19 -15.60 23.41 0.28
CA GLU A 19 -16.38 23.77 1.47
C GLU A 19 -16.38 22.63 2.51
N GLU A 20 -16.53 21.39 2.08
CA GLU A 20 -16.43 20.21 2.95
C GLU A 20 -15.03 20.02 3.56
N THR A 21 -14.00 20.34 2.78
CA THR A 21 -12.62 20.32 3.26
C THR A 21 -12.41 21.37 4.33
N ASP A 22 -13.00 22.56 4.16
CA ASP A 22 -12.91 23.65 5.13
C ASP A 22 -13.54 23.31 6.46
N ILE A 23 -14.71 22.66 6.43
CA ILE A 23 -15.38 22.19 7.63
C ILE A 23 -14.45 21.22 8.39
N ARG A 24 -13.87 20.24 7.70
CA ARG A 24 -12.96 19.25 8.32
C ARG A 24 -11.67 19.87 8.86
N VAL A 25 -11.13 20.89 8.19
CA VAL A 25 -9.97 21.64 8.70
C VAL A 25 -10.35 22.43 9.96
N LYS A 26 -11.53 23.08 9.98
CA LYS A 26 -12.04 23.79 11.17
C LYS A 26 -12.30 22.85 12.35
N GLU A 27 -12.73 21.63 12.09
CA GLU A 27 -12.88 20.56 13.10
C GLU A 27 -11.55 20.03 13.63
N GLY A 28 -10.40 20.50 13.11
CA GLY A 28 -9.07 20.08 13.55
C GLY A 28 -8.62 18.74 12.99
N LYS A 29 -9.36 18.15 12.03
CA LYS A 29 -8.97 16.87 11.38
C LYS A 29 -7.77 17.03 10.46
N ALA A 30 -7.42 18.25 10.07
CA ALA A 30 -6.18 18.58 9.36
C ALA A 30 -5.70 19.99 9.71
N LYS A 31 -4.38 20.19 9.61
CA LYS A 31 -3.73 21.47 9.95
C LYS A 31 -4.07 22.60 8.98
N ASN A 32 -4.23 22.28 7.69
CA ASN A 32 -4.63 23.23 6.65
C ASN A 32 -5.17 22.46 5.43
N ARG A 33 -5.75 23.19 4.47
CA ARG A 33 -6.32 22.62 3.24
C ARG A 33 -5.28 21.86 2.41
N ASN A 34 -4.07 22.39 2.30
CA ASN A 34 -3.02 21.76 1.49
C ASN A 34 -2.61 20.41 2.06
N ASP A 35 -2.47 20.32 3.39
CA ASP A 35 -2.17 19.07 4.08
C ASP A 35 -3.29 18.05 3.89
N PHE A 36 -4.55 18.48 3.96
CA PHE A 36 -5.70 17.61 3.71
C PHE A 36 -5.71 17.08 2.27
N ILE A 37 -5.54 17.96 1.28
CA ILE A 37 -5.50 17.60 -0.14
C ILE A 37 -4.30 16.68 -0.43
N ALA A 38 -3.11 17.00 0.11
CA ALA A 38 -1.92 16.19 -0.08
C ALA A 38 -2.09 14.78 0.52
N LEU A 39 -2.70 14.67 1.71
CA LEU A 39 -2.97 13.37 2.33
C LEU A 39 -3.98 12.56 1.50
N ALA A 40 -5.04 13.19 1.00
CA ALA A 40 -6.03 12.54 0.15
C ALA A 40 -5.39 11.99 -1.13
N LEU A 41 -4.56 12.80 -1.80
CA LEU A 41 -3.82 12.38 -3.00
C LEU A 41 -2.82 11.26 -2.71
N GLN A 42 -2.11 11.31 -1.57
CA GLN A 42 -1.20 10.22 -1.19
C GLN A 42 -1.95 8.90 -1.01
N LYS A 43 -3.08 8.91 -0.29
CA LYS A 43 -3.89 7.70 -0.08
C LYS A 43 -4.43 7.13 -1.38
N GLU A 44 -4.91 7.99 -2.27
CA GLU A 44 -5.41 7.57 -3.59
C GLU A 44 -4.29 6.91 -4.41
N LEU A 45 -3.09 7.52 -4.45
CA LEU A 45 -1.95 6.96 -5.19
C LEU A 45 -1.44 5.65 -4.58
N GLU A 46 -1.45 5.52 -3.25
CA GLU A 46 -1.10 4.28 -2.56
C GLU A 46 -2.10 3.15 -2.87
N GLN A 47 -3.40 3.49 -2.92
CA GLN A 47 -4.45 2.55 -3.28
C GLN A 47 -4.29 2.07 -4.73
N LEU A 48 -4.13 2.99 -5.68
CA LEU A 48 -3.90 2.64 -7.09
C LEU A 48 -2.64 1.80 -7.29
N LYS A 49 -1.55 2.11 -6.58
CA LYS A 49 -0.33 1.32 -6.63
C LYS A 49 -0.53 -0.09 -6.08
N ARG A 50 -1.33 -0.24 -5.01
CA ARG A 50 -1.67 -1.56 -4.46
C ARG A 50 -2.51 -2.35 -5.45
N GLU A 51 -3.49 -1.73 -6.09
CA GLU A 51 -4.31 -2.37 -7.12
C GLU A 51 -3.49 -2.80 -8.35
N GLU A 52 -2.52 -2.00 -8.77
CA GLU A 52 -1.58 -2.37 -9.84
C GLU A 52 -0.75 -3.61 -9.46
N ILE A 53 -0.21 -3.64 -8.24
CA ILE A 53 0.53 -4.79 -7.71
C ILE A 53 -0.37 -6.03 -7.64
N ASP A 54 -1.58 -5.88 -7.10
CA ASP A 54 -2.53 -6.98 -6.97
C ASP A 54 -2.94 -7.52 -8.34
N SER A 55 -3.09 -6.66 -9.36
CA SER A 55 -3.35 -7.08 -10.74
C SER A 55 -2.18 -7.86 -11.34
N LEU A 56 -0.95 -7.40 -11.14
CA LEU A 56 0.25 -8.10 -11.64
C LEU A 56 0.44 -9.46 -10.95
N LEU A 57 0.18 -9.54 -9.65
CA LEU A 57 0.24 -10.79 -8.90
C LEU A 57 -0.90 -11.75 -9.26
N ALA A 58 -2.10 -11.23 -9.56
CA ALA A 58 -3.21 -12.04 -10.03
C ALA A 58 -2.89 -12.73 -11.36
N GLU A 59 -2.21 -12.04 -12.27
CA GLU A 59 -1.74 -12.60 -13.54
C GLU A 59 -0.78 -13.78 -13.32
N MET A 60 0.17 -13.64 -12.38
CA MET A 60 1.08 -14.74 -12.00
C MET A 60 0.37 -15.89 -11.27
N THR A 61 -0.66 -15.60 -10.48
CA THR A 61 -1.43 -16.62 -9.74
C THR A 61 -2.20 -17.55 -10.68
N GLN A 62 -2.59 -17.05 -11.87
CA GLN A 62 -3.26 -17.85 -12.89
C GLN A 62 -2.30 -18.65 -13.77
N ASP A 63 -0.98 -18.52 -13.59
CA ASP A 63 0.03 -19.28 -14.32
C ASP A 63 0.20 -20.69 -13.71
N PRO A 64 -0.17 -21.77 -14.43
CA PRO A 64 -0.08 -23.13 -13.92
C PRO A 64 1.37 -23.60 -13.69
N GLU A 65 2.32 -23.07 -14.47
CA GLU A 65 3.75 -23.41 -14.35
C GLU A 65 4.35 -22.76 -13.10
N TYR A 66 3.93 -21.52 -12.79
CA TYR A 66 4.28 -20.84 -11.54
C TYR A 66 3.72 -21.59 -10.32
N GLN A 67 2.44 -21.99 -10.36
CA GLN A 67 1.80 -22.75 -9.27
C GLN A 67 2.50 -24.09 -9.01
N SER A 68 2.87 -24.81 -10.07
CA SER A 68 3.60 -26.08 -9.92
C SER A 68 4.98 -25.90 -9.27
N GLN A 69 5.69 -24.82 -9.60
CA GLN A 69 6.99 -24.51 -8.99
C GLN A 69 6.86 -24.09 -7.53
N VAL A 70 5.82 -23.32 -7.19
CA VAL A 70 5.52 -22.95 -5.79
C VAL A 70 5.23 -24.19 -4.96
N LEU A 71 4.39 -25.11 -5.43
CA LEU A 71 4.09 -26.36 -4.73
C LEU A 71 5.33 -27.25 -4.57
N GLN A 72 6.22 -27.28 -5.56
CA GLN A 72 7.47 -28.00 -5.46
C GLN A 72 8.40 -27.38 -4.40
N MET A 73 8.55 -26.04 -4.39
CA MET A 73 9.32 -25.33 -3.37
C MET A 73 8.73 -25.52 -1.97
N GLU A 74 7.41 -25.45 -1.80
CA GLU A 74 6.75 -25.72 -0.52
C GLU A 74 6.98 -27.16 -0.04
N ALA A 75 6.95 -28.14 -0.94
CA ALA A 75 7.24 -29.54 -0.61
C ALA A 75 8.71 -29.73 -0.18
N GLU A 76 9.65 -29.05 -0.83
CA GLU A 76 11.08 -29.05 -0.47
C GLU A 76 11.33 -28.36 0.88
N PHE A 77 10.59 -27.28 1.20
CA PHE A 77 10.68 -26.56 2.48
C PHE A 77 9.92 -27.23 3.64
N ALA A 78 8.85 -27.97 3.36
CA ALA A 78 8.08 -28.67 4.39
C ALA A 78 8.94 -29.66 5.19
N GLY A 79 9.87 -30.35 4.53
CA GLY A 79 10.83 -31.24 5.18
C GLY A 79 11.79 -30.51 6.13
N GLY A 80 12.34 -29.37 5.72
CA GLY A 80 13.30 -28.59 6.53
C GLY A 80 12.66 -27.78 7.66
N SER A 81 11.38 -27.43 7.54
CA SER A 81 10.65 -26.66 8.57
C SER A 81 10.46 -27.44 9.88
N TRP A 82 10.35 -28.78 9.81
CA TRP A 82 10.14 -29.62 10.98
C TRP A 82 11.46 -29.83 11.75
N GLU A 83 12.55 -30.07 11.04
CA GLU A 83 13.89 -30.24 11.62
C GLU A 83 14.40 -28.95 12.30
N ALA A 84 14.11 -27.78 11.71
CA ALA A 84 14.46 -26.48 12.30
C ALA A 84 13.66 -26.14 13.57
N TRP A 85 12.39 -26.58 13.63
CA TRP A 85 11.54 -26.43 14.83
C TRP A 85 12.07 -27.29 15.99
N GLU A 86 12.45 -28.53 15.73
CA GLU A 86 12.95 -29.46 16.76
C GLU A 86 14.30 -29.01 17.35
N ILE A 87 15.17 -28.41 16.53
CA ILE A 87 16.44 -27.82 16.98
C ILE A 87 16.21 -26.54 17.82
N GLY A 88 15.16 -25.77 17.51
CA GLY A 88 14.81 -24.55 18.23
C GLY A 88 14.20 -24.77 19.62
N GLU A 89 13.44 -25.86 19.82
CA GLU A 89 12.87 -26.22 21.13
C GLU A 89 13.85 -26.90 22.10
N GLN A 90 15.05 -27.29 21.64
CA GLN A 90 16.11 -27.86 22.49
C GLN A 90 17.11 -26.82 23.03
N SER A 91 16.90 -25.52 22.79
CA SER A 91 17.79 -24.43 23.22
C SER A 91 17.28 -23.67 24.45
#